data_AF-M6Q3W8-F1
#
_entry.id   AF-M6Q3W8-F1
#
_cell.length_a   1.000
_cell.length_b   1.000
_cell.length_c   1.000
_cell.angle_alpha   90.00
_cell.angle_beta   90.00
_cell.angle_gamma   90.00
#
_symmetry.space_group_name_H-M   'P 1'
#
loop_
_entity.id
_entity.type
_entity.pdbx_description
1 polymer ?
#
loop_
_entity_poly.entity_id
_entity_poly.type
_entity_poly.pdbx_seq_one_letter_code
_entity_poly.pdbx_strand_id
1 'polypeptide(L)'
;MGLGFDGFRNGQGFQRGSLTGKNPTDRAKLGVKRHILTDGNGIPLAITLSGANVHDKRNVKDTLNSILVFSGRKRKKPKHLCLDKGYDFKDIEALIKRRNIRPHIRKKGEKPLIGKYKGKPKRWVIERTNSWHNRFRAILIRWERKAENYLASLYLASSIIVFNFFNR
;
A
#
# COMPACT_ATOMS: atom_id res chain seq x y z
N MET A 1 12.16 -12.24 3.55
CA MET A 1 11.38 -10.98 3.45
C MET A 1 10.05 -11.26 2.78
N GLY A 2 8.92 -11.04 3.47
CA GLY A 2 7.61 -10.97 2.84
C GLY A 2 7.22 -9.50 2.74
N LEU A 3 6.79 -9.05 1.56
CA LEU A 3 6.27 -7.70 1.41
C LEU A 3 4.74 -7.68 1.56
N GLY A 4 4.18 -6.70 2.26
CA GLY A 4 2.74 -6.48 2.34
C GLY A 4 2.32 -5.32 1.44
N PHE A 5 1.24 -5.47 0.68
CA PHE A 5 0.64 -4.38 -0.08
C PHE A 5 -0.84 -4.25 0.29
N ASP A 6 -1.21 -3.04 0.73
CA ASP A 6 -2.58 -2.71 1.11
C ASP A 6 -2.98 -1.36 0.50
N GLY A 7 -4.26 -1.28 0.11
CA GLY A 7 -4.90 -0.06 -0.36
C GLY A 7 -5.65 0.59 0.79
N PHE A 8 -4.98 1.43 1.58
CA PHE A 8 -5.59 2.04 2.75
C PHE A 8 -6.47 3.24 2.35
N ARG A 9 -7.70 3.27 2.90
CA ARG A 9 -8.72 4.31 2.64
C ARG A 9 -8.78 5.26 3.84
N ASN A 10 -7.97 6.31 3.84
CA ASN A 10 -8.23 7.47 4.69
C ASN A 10 -7.70 8.75 4.02
N GLY A 11 -8.55 9.76 3.98
CA GLY A 11 -8.28 11.05 3.36
C GLY A 11 -9.55 11.60 2.72
N GLN A 12 -10.55 11.91 3.55
CA GLN A 12 -11.52 12.95 3.15
C GLN A 12 -10.70 14.23 2.97
N GLY A 13 -10.91 14.94 1.87
CA GLY A 13 -10.12 16.12 1.52
C GLY A 13 -10.95 17.12 0.72
N PHE A 14 -10.53 18.38 0.74
CA PHE A 14 -11.23 19.47 0.09
C PHE A 14 -11.48 19.14 -1.39
N GLN A 15 -12.70 19.40 -1.87
CA GLN A 15 -13.37 18.75 -3.01
C GLN A 15 -12.73 18.92 -4.42
N ARG A 16 -11.46 19.36 -4.57
CA ARG A 16 -10.93 19.78 -5.87
C ARG A 16 -9.41 19.56 -6.01
N GLY A 17 -8.94 18.33 -6.24
CA GLY A 17 -7.51 18.04 -6.46
C GLY A 17 -7.23 16.87 -7.41
N SER A 18 -6.04 16.80 -8.00
CA SER A 18 -5.63 15.65 -8.83
C SER A 18 -5.57 14.35 -8.01
N LEU A 19 -5.78 13.21 -8.66
CA LEU A 19 -5.86 11.88 -8.02
C LEU A 19 -6.88 11.80 -6.86
N THR A 20 -7.99 12.53 -6.97
CA THR A 20 -9.17 12.40 -6.10
C THR A 20 -10.31 11.77 -6.88
N GLY A 21 -11.21 11.06 -6.19
CA GLY A 21 -12.37 10.45 -6.83
C GLY A 21 -13.50 10.18 -5.84
N LYS A 22 -14.73 10.10 -6.35
CA LYS A 22 -15.93 9.82 -5.54
C LYS A 22 -15.82 8.44 -4.92
N ASN A 23 -15.86 8.37 -3.60
CA ASN A 23 -15.79 7.09 -2.90
C ASN A 23 -17.14 6.36 -3.04
N PRO A 24 -17.18 5.17 -3.70
CA PRO A 24 -18.42 4.44 -3.91
C PRO A 24 -19.08 3.96 -2.60
N THR A 25 -18.33 3.89 -1.49
CA THR A 25 -18.83 3.39 -0.21
C THR A 25 -19.04 4.49 0.85
N ASP A 26 -18.78 5.76 0.53
CA ASP A 26 -18.87 6.88 1.48
C ASP A 26 -19.62 8.06 0.85
N ARG A 27 -20.87 7.83 0.45
CA ARG A 27 -21.79 8.85 -0.11
C ARG A 27 -21.16 9.71 -1.22
N ALA A 28 -20.30 9.11 -2.05
CA ALA A 28 -19.56 9.80 -3.11
C ALA A 28 -18.64 10.95 -2.63
N LYS A 29 -18.27 10.99 -1.35
CA LYS A 29 -17.25 11.94 -0.86
C LYS A 29 -15.95 11.76 -1.63
N LEU A 30 -15.31 12.88 -1.94
CA LEU A 30 -14.03 12.86 -2.65
C LEU A 30 -12.93 12.40 -1.70
N GLY A 31 -12.14 11.45 -2.18
CA GLY A 31 -11.03 10.92 -1.41
C GLY A 31 -9.90 10.38 -2.28
N VAL A 32 -8.82 10.04 -1.59
CA VAL A 32 -7.61 9.42 -2.13
C VAL A 32 -7.35 8.09 -1.44
N LYS A 33 -6.81 7.13 -2.19
CA LYS A 33 -6.30 5.86 -1.69
C LYS A 33 -4.78 5.91 -1.65
N ARG A 34 -4.21 5.43 -0.54
CA ARG A 34 -2.77 5.26 -0.38
C ARG A 34 -2.46 3.80 -0.64
N HIS A 35 -1.56 3.55 -1.58
CA HIS A 35 -1.06 2.21 -1.89
C HIS A 35 0.35 2.13 -1.36
N ILE A 36 0.54 1.37 -0.28
CA ILE A 36 1.81 1.28 0.44
C ILE A 36 2.33 -0.15 0.32
N LEU A 37 3.59 -0.27 -0.09
CA LEU A 37 4.34 -1.52 -0.09
C LEU A 37 5.34 -1.48 1.07
N THR A 38 5.31 -2.48 1.95
CA THR A 38 6.24 -2.57 3.09
C THR A 38 7.08 -3.84 3.06
N ASP A 39 8.22 -3.82 3.76
CA ASP A 39 8.99 -5.02 4.05
C ASP A 39 8.40 -5.86 5.21
N GLY A 40 9.12 -6.92 5.61
CA GLY A 40 8.67 -7.80 6.69
C GLY A 40 8.63 -7.16 8.08
N ASN A 41 9.31 -6.03 8.26
CA ASN A 41 9.35 -5.26 9.50
C ASN A 41 8.35 -4.09 9.50
N GLY A 42 7.70 -3.83 8.37
CA GLY A 42 6.78 -2.71 8.19
C GLY A 42 7.45 -1.44 7.67
N ILE A 43 8.69 -1.54 7.19
CA ILE A 43 9.39 -0.42 6.56
C ILE A 43 8.76 -0.12 5.20
N PRO A 44 8.25 1.11 4.97
CA PRO A 44 7.69 1.49 3.68
C PRO A 44 8.78 1.52 2.59
N LEU A 45 8.53 0.81 1.48
CA LEU A 45 9.42 0.68 0.34
C LEU A 45 8.93 1.43 -0.90
N ALA A 46 7.60 1.59 -1.02
CA ALA A 46 6.97 2.32 -2.11
C ALA A 46 5.63 2.89 -1.65
N ILE A 47 5.27 4.07 -2.16
CA ILE A 47 3.98 4.72 -1.94
C ILE A 47 3.49 5.24 -3.29
N THR A 48 2.23 4.99 -3.59
CA THR A 48 1.54 5.59 -4.75
C THR A 48 0.12 5.99 -4.37
N LEU A 49 -0.49 6.87 -5.15
CA LEU A 49 -1.80 7.43 -4.88
C LEU A 49 -2.76 7.14 -6.03
N SER A 50 -4.04 6.96 -5.70
CA SER A 50 -5.11 6.96 -6.68
C SER A 50 -6.37 7.60 -6.13
N GLY A 51 -7.29 8.01 -7.00
CA GLY A 51 -8.64 8.42 -6.57
C GLY A 51 -9.37 7.29 -5.85
N ALA A 52 -10.30 7.62 -4.94
CA ALA A 52 -11.04 6.62 -4.17
C ALA A 52 -11.97 5.73 -5.01
N ASN A 53 -12.39 6.18 -6.20
CA ASN A 53 -13.16 5.40 -7.17
C ASN A 53 -12.31 4.37 -7.94
N VAL A 54 -10.98 4.49 -7.93
CA VAL A 54 -10.10 3.60 -8.69
C VAL A 54 -10.02 2.25 -7.99
N HIS A 55 -10.20 1.16 -8.75
CA HIS A 55 -10.07 -0.19 -8.21
C HIS A 55 -8.60 -0.47 -7.83
N ASP A 56 -8.39 -1.01 -6.63
CA ASP A 56 -7.06 -1.14 -6.01
C ASP A 56 -6.06 -1.96 -6.87
N LYS A 57 -6.55 -3.03 -7.51
CA LYS A 57 -5.78 -3.84 -8.47
C LYS A 57 -4.99 -3.03 -9.51
N ARG A 58 -5.50 -1.87 -9.94
CA ARG A 58 -4.85 -1.06 -10.99
C ARG A 58 -3.51 -0.48 -10.53
N ASN A 59 -3.34 -0.23 -9.22
CA ASN A 59 -2.13 0.39 -8.68
C ASN A 59 -1.01 -0.59 -8.36
N VAL A 60 -1.27 -1.91 -8.34
CA VAL A 60 -0.24 -2.91 -8.01
C VAL A 60 1.00 -2.78 -8.91
N LYS A 61 0.79 -2.56 -10.21
CA LYS A 61 1.87 -2.37 -11.18
C LYS A 61 2.72 -1.15 -10.84
N ASP A 62 2.05 -0.03 -10.58
CA ASP A 62 2.70 1.26 -10.37
C ASP A 62 3.42 1.28 -9.03
N THR A 63 2.84 0.72 -7.97
CA THR A 63 3.53 0.63 -6.69
C THR A 63 4.76 -0.27 -6.74
N LEU A 64 4.71 -1.39 -7.47
CA LEU A 64 5.89 -2.22 -7.68
C LEU A 64 6.98 -1.52 -8.51
N ASN A 65 6.61 -0.58 -9.37
CA ASN A 65 7.57 0.25 -10.13
C ASN A 65 8.17 1.36 -9.28
N SER A 66 7.43 1.86 -8.29
CA SER A 66 7.82 2.95 -7.40
C SER A 66 8.66 2.51 -6.19
N ILE A 67 9.25 1.30 -6.21
CA ILE A 67 10.17 0.85 -5.16
C ILE A 67 11.36 1.81 -5.10
N LEU A 68 11.62 2.33 -3.90
CA LEU A 68 12.65 3.32 -3.61
C LEU A 68 13.99 2.70 -3.17
N VAL A 69 14.06 1.38 -3.04
CA VAL A 69 15.28 0.69 -2.65
C VAL A 69 16.03 0.20 -3.88
N PHE A 70 17.34 0.48 -3.94
CA PHE A 70 18.20 0.14 -5.07
C PHE A 70 19.34 -0.80 -4.67
N SER A 71 19.86 -1.52 -5.66
CA SER A 71 21.08 -2.32 -5.61
C SER A 71 21.89 -1.93 -6.85
N GLY A 72 22.88 -1.05 -6.64
CA GLY A 72 23.50 -0.31 -7.74
C GLY A 72 22.47 0.52 -8.50
N ARG A 73 22.45 0.42 -9.84
CA ARG A 73 21.50 1.14 -10.71
C ARG A 73 20.11 0.48 -10.81
N LYS A 74 19.92 -0.72 -10.24
CA LYS A 74 18.66 -1.47 -10.37
C LYS A 74 17.83 -1.35 -9.09
N ARG A 75 16.51 -1.18 -9.23
CA ARG A 75 15.58 -1.27 -8.09
C ARG A 75 15.63 -2.69 -7.51
N LYS A 76 15.71 -2.82 -6.18
CA LYS A 76 15.56 -4.10 -5.50
C LYS A 76 14.15 -4.61 -5.74
N LYS A 77 14.05 -5.86 -6.17
CA LYS A 77 12.76 -6.55 -6.32
C LYS A 77 12.54 -7.51 -5.15
N PRO A 78 11.30 -7.65 -4.66
CA PRO A 78 10.98 -8.72 -3.73
C PRO A 78 11.08 -10.10 -4.37
N LYS A 79 11.44 -11.11 -3.58
CA LYS A 79 11.25 -12.52 -3.97
C LYS A 79 9.82 -13.00 -3.71
N HIS A 80 9.16 -12.43 -2.70
CA HIS A 80 7.81 -12.80 -2.27
C HIS A 80 6.96 -11.55 -2.03
N LEU A 81 5.71 -11.58 -2.51
CA LEU A 81 4.74 -10.50 -2.32
C LEU A 81 3.45 -11.06 -1.72
N CYS A 82 3.09 -10.58 -0.54
CA CYS A 82 1.82 -10.86 0.12
C CYS A 82 0.80 -9.78 -0.23
N LEU A 83 -0.35 -10.20 -0.72
CA LEU A 83 -1.47 -9.32 -1.04
C LEU A 83 -2.72 -9.80 -0.34
N ASP A 84 -3.61 -8.85 -0.09
CA ASP A 84 -4.93 -9.14 0.44
C ASP A 84 -5.77 -9.97 -0.54
N LYS A 85 -6.75 -10.72 0.01
CA LYS A 85 -7.72 -11.55 -0.75
C LYS A 85 -8.47 -10.73 -1.82
N GLY A 86 -8.64 -9.43 -1.61
CA GLY A 86 -9.24 -8.51 -2.58
C GLY A 86 -8.47 -8.42 -3.90
N TYR A 87 -7.18 -8.77 -3.93
CA TYR A 87 -6.32 -8.79 -5.11
C TYR A 87 -6.30 -10.11 -5.87
N ASP A 88 -7.18 -11.07 -5.52
CA ASP A 88 -7.30 -12.34 -6.24
C ASP A 88 -7.90 -12.11 -7.65
N PHE A 89 -7.02 -11.75 -8.58
CA PHE A 89 -7.29 -11.62 -10.00
C PHE A 89 -6.16 -12.27 -10.80
N LYS A 90 -6.53 -12.99 -11.88
CA LYS A 90 -5.58 -13.72 -12.72
C LYS A 90 -4.54 -12.81 -13.39
N ASP A 91 -4.96 -11.62 -13.82
CA ASP A 91 -4.10 -10.59 -14.43
C ASP A 91 -3.01 -10.08 -13.46
N ILE A 92 -3.38 -9.84 -12.19
CA ILE A 92 -2.46 -9.42 -11.14
C ILE A 92 -1.47 -10.54 -10.80
N GLU A 93 -1.96 -11.76 -10.63
CA GLU A 93 -1.09 -12.91 -10.36
C GLU A 93 -0.07 -13.11 -11.49
N ALA A 94 -0.50 -13.03 -12.75
CA ALA A 94 0.37 -13.10 -13.92
C ALA A 94 1.35 -11.93 -13.99
N LEU A 95 0.93 -10.71 -13.66
CA LEU A 95 1.82 -9.54 -13.59
C LEU A 95 2.95 -9.73 -12.58
N ILE A 96 2.65 -10.27 -11.40
CA ILE A 96 3.63 -10.52 -10.33
C ILE A 96 4.60 -11.64 -10.74
N LYS A 97 4.07 -12.75 -11.27
CA LYS A 97 4.89 -13.88 -11.75
C LYS A 97 5.82 -13.48 -12.90
N ARG A 98 5.38 -12.64 -13.85
CA ARG A 98 6.22 -12.11 -14.94
C ARG A 98 7.42 -11.30 -14.44
N ARG A 99 7.33 -10.69 -13.25
CA ARG A 99 8.46 -9.99 -12.60
C ARG A 99 9.39 -10.95 -11.85
N ASN A 100 9.12 -12.25 -11.91
CA ASN A 100 9.79 -13.30 -11.14
C ASN A 100 9.75 -12.98 -9.63
N ILE A 101 8.52 -12.72 -9.17
CA ILE A 101 8.13 -12.52 -7.77
C ILE A 101 7.08 -13.59 -7.47
N ARG A 102 7.18 -14.27 -6.32
CA ARG A 102 6.17 -15.26 -5.91
C ARG A 102 5.00 -14.56 -5.20
N PRO A 103 3.79 -14.57 -5.78
CA PRO A 103 2.60 -14.01 -5.13
C PRO A 103 2.08 -14.94 -4.03
N HIS A 104 1.68 -14.37 -2.90
CA HIS A 104 0.98 -15.02 -1.80
C HIS A 104 -0.37 -14.31 -1.63
N ILE A 105 -1.39 -14.80 -2.34
CA ILE A 105 -2.74 -14.25 -2.35
C ILE A 105 -3.72 -15.36 -1.97
N ARG A 106 -4.59 -15.09 -0.99
CA ARG A 106 -5.70 -15.99 -0.63
C ARG A 106 -6.76 -15.95 -1.72
N LYS A 107 -7.36 -17.10 -2.05
CA LYS A 107 -8.38 -17.17 -3.10
C LYS A 107 -9.75 -16.73 -2.60
N LYS A 108 -10.53 -16.05 -3.44
CA LYS A 108 -11.95 -15.74 -3.17
C LYS A 108 -12.74 -17.04 -2.93
N GLY A 109 -13.67 -17.01 -1.99
CA GLY A 109 -14.39 -18.22 -1.55
C GLY A 109 -13.65 -19.13 -0.56
N GLU A 110 -12.34 -18.97 -0.37
CA GLU A 110 -11.59 -19.81 0.57
C GLU A 110 -11.96 -19.49 2.04
N LYS A 111 -12.30 -20.52 2.82
CA LYS A 111 -12.64 -20.40 4.26
C LYS A 111 -11.44 -19.86 5.05
N PRO A 112 -11.64 -18.99 6.04
CA PRO A 112 -10.54 -18.50 6.87
C PRO A 112 -9.84 -19.66 7.57
N LEU A 113 -8.50 -19.62 7.63
CA LEU A 113 -7.67 -20.67 8.23
C LEU A 113 -7.65 -20.58 9.76
N ILE A 114 -8.84 -20.56 10.39
CA ILE A 114 -8.97 -20.53 11.85
C ILE A 114 -8.39 -21.86 12.37
N GLY A 115 -7.36 -21.77 13.22
CA GLY A 115 -6.72 -22.94 13.88
C GLY A 115 -5.84 -23.84 13.02
N LYS A 116 -5.85 -23.73 11.68
CA LYS A 116 -5.10 -24.64 10.77
C LYS A 116 -3.78 -24.08 10.22
N TYR A 117 -3.51 -22.80 10.39
CA TYR A 117 -2.33 -22.17 9.80
C TYR A 117 -1.14 -22.14 10.77
N LYS A 118 -0.06 -22.85 10.43
CA LYS A 118 1.20 -22.91 11.22
C LYS A 118 2.12 -21.70 11.01
N GLY A 119 1.74 -20.71 10.19
CA GLY A 119 2.52 -19.50 9.94
C GLY A 119 1.99 -18.27 10.71
N LYS A 120 2.83 -17.25 10.91
CA LYS A 120 2.32 -15.95 11.39
C LYS A 120 1.57 -15.24 10.25
N PRO A 121 0.33 -14.75 10.45
CA PRO A 121 -0.32 -13.87 9.49
C PRO A 121 0.59 -12.67 9.22
N LYS A 122 0.78 -12.29 7.96
CA LYS A 122 1.68 -11.17 7.61
C LYS A 122 0.95 -9.83 7.43
N ARG A 123 -0.38 -9.84 7.47
CA ARG A 123 -1.24 -8.66 7.32
C ARG A 123 -1.02 -7.62 8.43
N TRP A 124 -0.76 -8.06 9.66
CA TRP A 124 -0.53 -7.12 10.77
C TRP A 124 0.62 -6.14 10.50
N VAL A 125 1.60 -6.54 9.67
CA VAL A 125 2.77 -5.72 9.33
C VAL A 125 2.34 -4.45 8.62
N ILE A 126 1.52 -4.58 7.57
CA ILE A 126 1.04 -3.42 6.79
C ILE A 126 0.02 -2.60 7.58
N GLU A 127 -0.83 -3.25 8.38
CA GLU A 127 -1.79 -2.57 9.26
C GLU A 127 -1.08 -1.70 10.30
N ARG A 128 0.02 -2.19 10.87
CA ARG A 128 0.86 -1.42 11.79
C ARG A 128 1.46 -0.19 11.08
N THR A 129 2.01 -0.35 9.89
CA THR A 129 2.56 0.77 9.11
C THR A 129 1.49 1.80 8.77
N ASN A 130 0.27 1.36 8.44
CA ASN A 130 -0.88 2.26 8.23
C ASN A 130 -1.25 2.98 9.52
N SER A 131 -1.23 2.31 10.66
CA SER A 131 -1.45 2.93 11.98
C SER A 131 -0.41 4.01 12.28
N TRP A 132 0.87 3.76 12.00
CA TRP A 132 1.92 4.78 12.14
C TRP A 132 1.68 6.00 11.24
N HIS A 133 1.30 5.80 9.98
CA HIS A 133 0.92 6.90 9.09
C HIS A 133 -0.28 7.69 9.64
N ASN A 134 -1.27 7.03 10.25
CA ASN A 134 -2.45 7.70 10.81
C ASN A 134 -2.13 8.56 12.04
N ARG A 135 -0.99 8.34 12.72
CA ARG A 135 -0.55 9.20 13.84
C ARG A 135 -0.07 10.57 13.37
N PHE A 136 0.32 10.71 12.10
CA PHE A 136 0.65 12.00 11.51
C PHE A 136 -0.64 12.72 11.08
N ARG A 137 -1.17 13.57 11.96
CA ARG A 137 -2.44 14.30 11.74
C ARG A 137 -2.47 15.07 10.41
N ALA A 138 -1.34 15.62 9.98
CA ALA A 138 -1.21 16.35 8.72
C ALA A 138 -1.53 15.50 7.47
N ILE A 139 -1.28 14.19 7.50
CA ILE A 139 -1.58 13.30 6.37
C ILE A 139 -2.87 12.50 6.56
N LEU A 140 -3.44 12.46 7.77
CA LEU A 140 -4.68 11.72 8.07
C LEU A 140 -5.84 12.19 7.20
N ILE A 141 -6.03 13.51 7.13
CA ILE A 141 -6.95 14.21 6.24
C ILE A 141 -6.13 14.84 5.13
N ARG A 142 -6.54 14.69 3.87
CA ARG A 142 -5.82 15.32 2.76
C ARG A 142 -6.28 16.77 2.63
N TRP A 143 -5.47 17.69 3.15
CA TRP A 143 -5.66 19.13 2.94
C TRP A 143 -5.06 19.62 1.62
N GLU A 144 -4.02 18.94 1.14
CA GLU A 144 -3.30 19.29 -0.08
C GLU A 144 -4.14 19.16 -1.35
N ARG A 145 -4.23 20.26 -2.11
CA ARG A 145 -4.91 20.30 -3.41
C ARG A 145 -4.14 19.50 -4.48
N LYS A 146 -2.82 19.67 -4.54
CA LYS A 146 -1.91 18.96 -5.46
C LYS A 146 -1.57 17.58 -4.90
N ALA A 147 -1.63 16.54 -5.74
CA ALA A 147 -1.34 15.18 -5.30
C ALA A 147 0.15 14.98 -4.97
N GLU A 148 1.01 15.74 -5.64
CA GLU A 148 2.46 15.74 -5.48
C GLU A 148 2.84 16.22 -4.08
N ASN A 149 2.20 17.29 -3.59
CA ASN A 149 2.40 17.78 -2.22
C ASN A 149 1.98 16.72 -1.19
N TYR A 150 0.81 16.11 -1.39
CA TYR A 150 0.33 15.06 -0.50
C TYR A 150 1.28 13.86 -0.49
N LEU A 151 1.78 13.46 -1.66
CA LEU A 151 2.75 12.40 -1.80
C LEU A 151 4.07 12.74 -1.11
N ALA A 152 4.54 13.99 -1.22
CA ALA A 152 5.73 14.47 -0.50
C ALA A 152 5.55 14.38 1.03
N SER A 153 4.38 14.77 1.56
CA SER A 153 4.08 14.60 2.99
C SER A 153 4.07 13.12 3.42
N LEU A 154 3.58 12.21 2.56
CA LEU A 154 3.63 10.77 2.83
C LEU A 154 5.07 10.23 2.82
N TYR A 155 5.92 10.70 1.91
CA TYR A 155 7.33 10.36 1.92
C TYR A 155 8.04 10.88 3.16
N LEU A 156 7.76 12.11 3.59
CA LEU A 156 8.32 12.66 4.84
C LEU A 156 7.90 11.82 6.05
N ALA A 157 6.62 11.47 6.18
CA ALA A 157 6.13 10.60 7.25
C ALA A 157 6.80 9.22 7.21
N SER A 158 6.97 8.64 6.02
CA SER A 158 7.69 7.38 5.83
C SER A 158 9.16 7.48 6.22
N SER A 159 9.86 8.56 5.85
CA SER A 159 11.25 8.79 6.25
C SER A 159 11.40 8.87 7.77
N ILE A 160 10.48 9.54 8.47
CA ILE A 160 10.46 9.58 9.94
C ILE A 160 10.22 8.19 10.54
N ILE A 161 9.31 7.40 9.97
CA ILE A 161 9.07 6.01 10.38
C ILE A 161 10.36 5.18 10.23
N VAL A 162 11.04 5.29 9.09
CA VAL A 162 12.29 4.56 8.82
C VAL A 162 13.39 5.00 9.77
N PHE A 163 13.58 6.31 9.96
CA PHE A 163 14.58 6.86 10.89
C PHE A 163 14.35 6.33 12.32
N ASN A 164 13.11 6.40 12.81
CA ASN A 164 12.75 5.91 14.14
C ASN A 164 12.85 4.38 14.28
N PHE A 165 12.83 3.63 13.18
CA PHE A 165 13.02 2.18 13.22
C PHE A 165 14.49 1.81 13.43
N PHE A 166 15.42 2.54 12.81
CA PHE A 166 16.86 2.27 12.91
C PHE A 166 17.52 2.88 14.16
N ASN A 167 16.90 3.89 14.78
CA ASN A 167 17.39 4.51 16.02
C ASN A 167 16.80 3.89 17.31
N ARG A 168 16.25 2.68 17.22
CA ARG A 168 15.78 1.88 18.35
C ARG A 168 16.78 0.80 18.68
#